data_AF-A0A958FTL2-F1
#
_entry.id   AF-A0A958FTL2-F1
#
_cell.length_a   1.000
_cell.length_b   1.000
_cell.length_c   1.000
_cell.angle_alpha   90.00
_cell.angle_beta   90.00
_cell.angle_gamma   90.00
#
_symmetry.space_group_name_H-M   'P 1'
#
loop_
_entity.id
_entity.type
_entity.pdbx_description
1 polymer ?
#
loop_
_entity_poly.entity_id
_entity_poly.type
_entity_poly.pdbx_seq_one_letter_code
_entity_poly.pdbx_strand_id
1 'polypeptide(L)'
;CYYAYALLRDAQVKHGKSVFGFFMLFFLIVLINDNIARENSLHYQNYALNILHLEKMQQIENDRAERGGAEASIELGQQIYNSKCVACHQFEQRVVGPPYISVLPKYEGDMEKLKQFILNPVKVNADYIAMPNQGLKPHEAESAAMFLMKEYEEKYKNQ
;
A
#
# COMPACT_ATOMS: atom_id res chain seq x y z
N CYS A 1 51.03 -13.56 -31.37
CA CYS A 1 49.81 -13.22 -32.13
C CYS A 1 49.77 -13.74 -33.58
N TYR A 2 50.89 -14.17 -34.19
CA TYR A 2 50.91 -14.65 -35.59
C TYR A 2 50.33 -16.06 -35.80
N TYR A 3 50.55 -16.97 -34.83
CA TYR A 3 50.08 -18.36 -34.90
C TYR A 3 48.54 -18.50 -34.88
N ALA A 4 47.86 -17.70 -34.05
CA ALA A 4 46.39 -17.69 -34.01
C ALA A 4 45.79 -17.15 -35.33
N TYR A 5 46.46 -16.18 -35.96
CA TYR A 5 46.06 -15.63 -37.25
C TYR A 5 46.26 -16.64 -38.40
N ALA A 6 47.37 -17.36 -38.43
CA ALA A 6 47.63 -18.40 -39.42
C ALA A 6 46.64 -19.58 -39.32
N LEU A 7 46.27 -19.99 -38.10
CA LEU A 7 45.24 -21.01 -37.85
C LEU A 7 43.85 -20.59 -38.34
N LEU A 8 43.48 -19.33 -38.16
CA LEU A 8 42.18 -18.81 -38.64
C LEU A 8 42.17 -18.59 -40.16
N ARG A 9 43.32 -18.28 -40.77
CA ARG A 9 43.46 -18.04 -42.21
C ARG A 9 43.21 -19.30 -43.05
N ASP A 10 43.66 -20.46 -42.56
CA ASP A 10 43.56 -21.74 -43.29
C ASP A 10 42.38 -22.61 -42.80
N ALA A 11 41.51 -22.07 -41.94
CA ALA A 11 40.29 -22.73 -41.48
C ALA A 11 39.28 -22.88 -42.63
N GLN A 12 39.35 -24.01 -43.35
CA GLN A 12 38.40 -24.39 -44.39
C GLN A 12 36.98 -24.56 -43.80
N VAL A 13 36.19 -23.49 -43.81
CA VAL A 13 34.82 -23.38 -43.27
C VAL A 13 33.74 -24.18 -44.01
N LYS A 14 34.11 -25.11 -44.91
CA LYS A 14 33.17 -25.88 -45.74
C LYS A 14 32.10 -26.60 -44.90
N HIS A 15 32.45 -27.05 -43.70
CA HIS A 15 31.53 -27.70 -42.75
C HIS A 15 31.24 -26.86 -41.49
N GLY A 16 31.75 -25.61 -41.41
CA GLY A 16 31.62 -24.76 -40.22
C GLY A 16 30.19 -24.47 -39.81
N LYS A 17 29.28 -24.30 -40.78
CA LYS A 17 27.84 -24.13 -40.53
C LYS A 17 27.20 -25.37 -39.90
N SER A 18 27.63 -26.56 -40.33
CA SER A 18 27.12 -27.83 -39.81
C SER A 18 27.63 -28.08 -38.39
N VAL A 19 28.91 -27.85 -38.12
CA VAL A 19 29.51 -27.97 -36.78
C VAL A 19 28.88 -26.97 -35.81
N PHE A 20 28.69 -25.72 -36.23
CA PHE A 20 28.00 -24.71 -35.42
C PHE A 20 26.54 -25.11 -35.12
N GLY A 21 25.83 -25.65 -36.12
CA GLY A 21 24.46 -26.15 -35.94
C GLY A 21 24.39 -27.29 -34.91
N PHE A 22 25.30 -28.26 -34.98
CA PHE A 22 25.38 -29.35 -33.99
C PHE A 22 25.74 -28.85 -32.60
N PHE A 23 26.67 -27.89 -32.49
CA PHE A 23 27.04 -27.29 -31.21
C PHE A 23 25.86 -26.53 -30.60
N MET A 24 25.11 -25.78 -31.41
CA MET A 24 23.93 -25.04 -30.97
C MET A 24 22.81 -25.99 -30.54
N LEU A 25 22.57 -27.06 -31.30
CA LEU A 25 21.63 -28.12 -30.92
C LEU A 25 22.02 -28.81 -29.60
N PHE A 26 23.29 -29.17 -29.44
CA PHE A 26 23.80 -29.77 -28.21
C PHE A 26 23.61 -28.83 -27.01
N PHE A 27 23.93 -27.54 -27.19
CA PHE A 27 23.73 -26.54 -26.15
C PHE A 27 22.26 -26.39 -25.76
N LEU A 28 21.34 -26.40 -26.74
CA LEU A 28 19.90 -26.38 -26.47
C LEU A 28 19.45 -27.61 -25.66
N ILE A 29 19.97 -28.80 -25.98
CA ILE A 29 19.65 -30.02 -25.23
C ILE A 29 20.13 -29.91 -23.78
N VAL A 30 21.34 -29.42 -23.55
CA VAL A 30 21.86 -29.19 -22.20
C VAL A 30 20.99 -28.20 -21.42
N LEU A 31 20.61 -27.08 -22.04
CA LEU A 31 19.72 -26.10 -21.40
C LEU A 31 18.35 -26.68 -21.03
N ILE A 32 17.77 -27.51 -21.89
CA ILE A 32 16.48 -28.16 -21.60
C ILE A 32 16.61 -29.12 -20.42
N ASN A 33 17.65 -29.94 -20.41
CA ASN A 33 17.90 -30.89 -19.31
C ASN A 33 18.13 -30.18 -17.98
N ASP A 34 18.89 -29.09 -17.96
CA ASP A 34 19.14 -28.30 -16.76
C ASP A 34 17.86 -27.64 -16.22
N ASN A 35 16.98 -27.16 -17.10
CA ASN A 35 15.69 -26.62 -16.68
C ASN A 35 14.78 -27.69 -16.06
N ILE A 36 14.72 -28.89 -16.65
CA ILE A 36 13.93 -30.02 -16.10
C ILE A 36 14.50 -30.46 -14.73
N ALA A 37 15.82 -30.57 -14.61
CA ALA A 37 16.47 -30.93 -13.35
C ALA A 37 16.19 -29.89 -12.24
N ARG A 38 16.24 -28.60 -12.59
CA ARG A 38 15.89 -27.51 -11.68
C ARG A 38 14.43 -27.57 -11.25
N GLU A 39 13.49 -27.72 -12.19
CA GLU A 39 12.07 -27.83 -11.88
C GLU A 39 11.76 -29.00 -10.94
N ASN A 40 12.35 -30.17 -11.20
CA ASN A 40 12.22 -31.35 -10.33
C ASN A 40 12.78 -31.11 -8.92
N SER A 41 13.94 -30.45 -8.80
CA SER A 41 14.53 -30.13 -7.49
C SER A 41 13.69 -29.12 -6.70
N LEU A 42 13.02 -28.21 -7.40
CA LEU A 42 12.20 -27.15 -6.81
C LEU A 42 10.75 -27.59 -6.57
N HIS A 43 10.28 -28.71 -7.14
CA HIS A 43 8.89 -29.15 -7.02
C HIS A 43 8.42 -29.24 -5.57
N TYR A 44 9.21 -29.88 -4.69
CA TYR A 44 8.89 -30.00 -3.26
C TYR A 44 8.99 -28.66 -2.51
N GLN A 45 9.98 -27.84 -2.84
CA GLN A 45 10.18 -26.52 -2.22
C GLN A 45 9.05 -25.55 -2.60
N ASN A 46 8.63 -25.55 -3.87
CA ASN A 46 7.51 -24.76 -4.36
C ASN A 46 6.19 -25.20 -3.74
N TYR A 47 5.98 -26.50 -3.56
CA TYR A 47 4.79 -27.02 -2.87
C TYR A 47 4.73 -26.53 -1.41
N ALA A 48 5.82 -26.67 -0.66
CA ALA A 48 5.91 -26.18 0.71
C ALA A 48 5.75 -24.65 0.79
N LEU A 49 6.36 -23.91 -0.13
CA LEU A 49 6.23 -22.46 -0.22
C LEU A 49 4.80 -22.04 -0.53
N ASN A 50 4.10 -22.76 -1.41
CA ASN A 50 2.70 -22.47 -1.74
C ASN A 50 1.78 -22.65 -0.51
N ILE A 51 1.98 -23.71 0.28
CA ILE A 51 1.22 -23.89 1.53
C ILE A 51 1.49 -22.74 2.50
N LEU A 52 2.77 -22.42 2.73
CA LEU A 52 3.16 -21.31 3.60
C LEU A 52 2.69 -19.95 3.07
N HIS A 53 2.64 -19.79 1.75
CA HIS A 53 2.10 -18.60 1.10
C HIS A 53 0.60 -18.46 1.34
N LEU A 54 -0.16 -19.55 1.22
CA LEU A 54 -1.60 -19.55 1.50
C LEU A 54 -1.88 -19.24 2.98
N GLU A 55 -1.15 -19.87 3.89
CA GLU A 55 -1.24 -19.60 5.34
C GLU A 55 -0.91 -18.13 5.64
N LYS A 56 0.18 -17.61 5.08
CA LYS A 56 0.59 -16.23 5.28
C LYS A 56 -0.38 -15.22 4.65
N MET A 57 -0.98 -15.54 3.51
CA MET A 57 -2.01 -14.70 2.89
C MET A 57 -3.29 -14.70 3.69
N GLN A 58 -3.70 -15.84 4.23
CA GLN A 58 -4.83 -15.93 5.15
C GLN A 58 -4.55 -15.15 6.43
N GLN A 59 -3.34 -15.24 6.99
CA GLN A 59 -2.96 -14.44 8.15
C GLN A 59 -2.92 -12.95 7.83
N ILE A 60 -2.43 -12.53 6.66
CA ILE A 60 -2.45 -11.12 6.24
C ILE A 60 -3.90 -10.63 6.08
N GLU A 61 -4.80 -11.46 5.56
CA GLU A 61 -6.21 -11.11 5.43
C GLU A 61 -6.92 -11.04 6.79
N ASN A 62 -6.63 -11.97 7.69
CA ASN A 62 -7.12 -11.93 9.07
C ASN A 62 -6.54 -10.74 9.82
N ASP A 63 -5.25 -10.43 9.67
CA ASP A 63 -4.63 -9.22 10.23
C ASP A 63 -5.23 -7.96 9.62
N ARG A 64 -5.63 -7.96 8.35
CA ARG A 64 -6.37 -6.85 7.72
C ARG A 64 -7.80 -6.75 8.23
N ALA A 65 -8.46 -7.87 8.50
CA ALA A 65 -9.79 -7.93 9.09
C ALA A 65 -9.77 -7.54 10.57
N GLU A 66 -8.73 -7.88 11.32
CA GLU A 66 -8.54 -7.48 12.72
C GLU A 66 -8.05 -6.03 12.84
N ARG A 67 -7.14 -5.60 11.96
CA ARG A 67 -6.71 -4.18 11.86
C ARG A 67 -7.71 -3.31 11.11
N GLY A 68 -8.71 -3.88 10.46
CA GLY A 68 -9.78 -3.21 9.69
C GLY A 68 -11.17 -3.56 10.19
N GLY A 69 -11.27 -4.07 11.42
CA GLY A 69 -12.45 -4.74 11.98
C GLY A 69 -13.41 -3.86 12.74
N ALA A 70 -13.59 -2.62 12.32
CA ALA A 70 -14.76 -1.83 12.69
C ALA A 70 -15.26 -1.13 11.44
N GLU A 71 -16.49 -1.46 11.02
CA GLU A 71 -17.23 -0.58 10.12
C GLU A 71 -17.23 0.84 10.71
N ALA A 72 -17.25 1.84 9.82
CA ALA A 72 -17.30 3.21 10.28
C ALA A 72 -18.53 3.41 11.18
N SER A 73 -18.32 3.89 12.40
CA SER A 73 -19.40 4.06 13.38
C SER A 73 -19.23 5.35 14.18
N ILE A 74 -20.33 5.87 14.70
CA ILE A 74 -20.33 7.09 15.50
C ILE A 74 -19.59 6.84 16.83
N GLU A 75 -19.75 5.65 17.41
CA GLU A 75 -19.11 5.24 18.66
C GLU A 75 -17.58 5.21 18.52
N LEU A 76 -17.07 4.64 17.42
CA LEU A 76 -15.65 4.67 17.10
C LEU A 76 -15.18 6.11 16.86
N GLY A 77 -15.98 6.91 16.17
CA GLY A 77 -15.72 8.32 15.93
C GLY A 77 -15.55 9.12 17.22
N GLN A 78 -16.41 8.87 18.21
CA GLN A 78 -16.34 9.49 19.52
C GLN A 78 -15.08 9.08 20.28
N GLN A 79 -14.69 7.80 20.23
CA GLN A 79 -13.45 7.33 20.86
C GLN A 79 -12.21 7.98 20.23
N ILE A 80 -12.19 8.09 18.89
CA ILE A 80 -11.10 8.76 18.15
C ILE A 80 -11.05 10.23 18.53
N TYR A 81 -12.20 10.91 18.55
CA TYR A 81 -12.29 12.30 18.94
C TYR A 81 -11.71 12.54 20.34
N ASN A 82 -12.15 11.75 21.32
CA ASN A 82 -11.72 11.86 22.72
C ASN A 82 -10.23 11.52 22.92
N SER A 83 -9.65 10.65 22.09
CA SER A 83 -8.26 10.23 22.25
C SER A 83 -7.26 11.07 21.45
N LYS A 84 -7.67 11.62 20.29
CA LYS A 84 -6.75 12.29 19.35
C LYS A 84 -7.07 13.75 19.07
N CYS A 85 -8.34 14.18 19.17
CA CYS A 85 -8.78 15.48 18.68
C CYS A 85 -8.93 16.53 19.79
N VAL A 86 -9.48 16.14 20.94
CA VAL A 86 -9.86 17.05 22.05
C VAL A 86 -8.71 17.85 22.66
N ALA A 87 -7.47 17.35 22.54
CA ALA A 87 -6.29 18.05 23.06
C ALA A 87 -6.00 19.34 22.28
N CYS A 88 -6.34 19.36 20.99
CA CYS A 88 -6.03 20.49 20.09
C CYS A 88 -7.28 21.27 19.68
N HIS A 89 -8.44 20.61 19.65
CA HIS A 89 -9.68 21.18 19.14
C HIS A 89 -10.82 21.06 20.14
N GLN A 90 -11.69 22.06 20.11
CA GLN A 90 -12.97 22.07 20.83
C GLN A 90 -14.05 22.63 19.91
N PHE A 91 -15.32 22.45 20.27
CA PHE A 91 -16.40 22.88 19.39
C PHE A 91 -16.52 24.40 19.28
N GLU A 92 -16.53 25.11 20.40
CA GLU A 92 -16.85 26.54 20.42
C GLU A 92 -15.61 27.43 20.55
N GLN A 93 -14.58 26.97 21.24
CA GLN A 93 -13.40 27.77 21.54
C GLN A 93 -12.15 27.29 20.83
N ARG A 94 -11.28 28.26 20.52
CA ARG A 94 -9.94 28.02 20.00
C ARG A 94 -9.04 27.51 21.13
N VAL A 95 -8.32 26.42 20.86
CA VAL A 95 -7.27 25.90 21.75
C VAL A 95 -5.93 25.94 21.02
N VAL A 96 -5.66 24.92 20.20
CA VAL A 96 -4.51 24.89 19.28
C VAL A 96 -4.99 25.03 17.84
N GLY A 97 -5.97 24.20 17.48
CA GLY A 97 -6.68 24.28 16.21
C GLY A 97 -7.91 25.19 16.27
N PRO A 98 -8.54 25.45 15.12
CA PRO A 98 -9.79 26.21 15.04
C PRO A 98 -10.93 25.50 15.79
N PRO A 99 -11.90 26.26 16.33
CA PRO A 99 -13.13 25.71 16.88
C PRO A 99 -13.94 25.03 15.79
N TYR A 100 -14.52 23.85 16.06
CA TYR A 100 -15.24 23.07 15.05
C TYR A 100 -16.41 23.83 14.44
N ILE A 101 -17.16 24.63 15.21
CA ILE A 101 -18.29 25.42 14.69
C ILE A 101 -17.87 26.40 13.58
N SER A 102 -16.60 26.83 13.56
CA SER A 102 -16.09 27.75 12.53
C SER A 102 -15.67 27.03 11.24
N VAL A 103 -15.46 25.71 11.27
CA VAL A 103 -14.87 24.96 10.16
C VAL A 103 -15.74 23.82 9.63
N LEU A 104 -16.64 23.25 10.43
CA LEU A 104 -17.55 22.19 9.99
C LEU A 104 -18.62 22.63 8.99
N PRO A 105 -19.19 23.87 9.04
CA PRO A 105 -20.25 24.27 8.11
C PRO A 105 -19.88 24.13 6.62
N LYS A 106 -18.60 24.31 6.26
CA LYS A 106 -18.13 24.19 4.86
C LYS A 106 -18.08 22.75 4.33
N TYR A 107 -18.28 21.76 5.18
CA TYR A 107 -18.31 20.33 4.85
C TYR A 107 -19.73 19.76 4.89
N GLU A 108 -20.75 20.58 5.18
CA GLU A 108 -22.14 20.15 5.09
C GLU A 108 -22.45 19.63 3.68
N GLY A 109 -23.02 18.43 3.58
CA GLY A 109 -23.31 17.77 2.30
C GLY A 109 -22.09 17.16 1.60
N ASP A 110 -20.88 17.28 2.15
CA ASP A 110 -19.64 16.72 1.58
C ASP A 110 -18.77 16.06 2.66
N MET A 111 -19.29 14.93 3.17
CA MET A 111 -18.62 14.10 4.17
C MET A 111 -17.29 13.52 3.67
N GLU A 112 -17.19 13.24 2.36
CA GLU A 112 -15.97 12.70 1.78
C GLU A 112 -14.83 13.72 1.89
N LYS A 113 -15.09 14.99 1.61
CA LYS A 113 -14.09 16.05 1.74
C LYS A 113 -13.63 16.24 3.19
N LEU A 114 -14.53 16.11 4.18
CA LEU A 114 -14.15 16.13 5.60
C LEU A 114 -13.24 14.94 5.94
N LYS A 115 -13.63 13.73 5.53
CA LYS A 115 -12.83 12.51 5.72
C LYS A 115 -11.43 12.65 5.12
N GLN A 116 -11.33 13.14 3.89
CA GLN A 116 -10.05 13.34 3.21
C GLN A 116 -9.16 14.36 3.94
N PHE A 117 -9.75 15.44 4.46
CA PHE A 117 -9.01 16.40 5.27
C PHE A 117 -8.50 15.79 6.58
N ILE A 118 -9.29 14.95 7.25
CA ILE A 118 -8.88 14.26 8.48
C ILE A 118 -7.74 13.26 8.20
N LEU A 119 -7.78 12.55 7.08
CA LEU A 119 -6.73 11.61 6.67
C LEU A 119 -5.42 12.33 6.35
N ASN A 120 -5.50 13.44 5.62
CA ASN A 120 -4.35 14.15 5.09
C ASN A 120 -4.53 15.66 5.28
N PRO A 121 -4.39 16.17 6.51
CA PRO A 121 -4.64 17.56 6.79
C PRO A 121 -3.61 18.47 6.09
N VAL A 122 -4.11 19.55 5.50
CA VAL A 122 -3.28 20.59 4.88
C VAL A 122 -3.49 21.92 5.59
N LYS A 123 -2.46 22.76 5.61
CA LYS A 123 -2.59 24.11 6.18
C LYS A 123 -3.47 24.96 5.26
N VAL A 124 -4.57 25.49 5.82
CA VAL A 124 -5.53 26.34 5.08
C VAL A 124 -5.45 27.80 5.54
N ASN A 125 -5.45 28.03 6.85
CA ASN A 125 -5.44 29.38 7.43
C ASN A 125 -4.05 29.67 8.04
N ALA A 126 -3.51 30.87 7.75
CA ALA A 126 -2.23 31.35 8.25
C ALA A 126 -2.17 31.47 9.78
N ASP A 127 -3.29 31.79 10.42
CA ASP A 127 -3.43 32.04 11.86
C ASP A 127 -3.29 30.77 12.73
N TYR A 128 -3.28 29.59 12.09
CA TYR A 128 -3.18 28.29 12.75
C TYR A 128 -1.90 27.56 12.32
N ILE A 129 -1.41 26.69 13.20
CA ILE A 129 -0.35 25.75 12.86
C ILE A 129 -0.86 24.71 11.87
N ALA A 130 0.05 24.06 11.13
CA ALA A 130 -0.33 22.93 10.31
C ALA A 130 -0.77 21.77 11.22
N MET A 131 -1.96 21.23 10.98
CA MET A 131 -2.45 20.07 11.73
C MET A 131 -1.59 18.83 11.36
N PRO A 132 -1.04 18.11 12.35
CA PRO A 132 -0.27 16.92 12.07
C PRO A 132 -1.17 15.76 11.61
N ASN A 133 -0.61 14.87 10.80
CA ASN A 133 -1.30 13.64 10.41
C ASN A 133 -1.47 12.73 11.64
N GLN A 134 -2.70 12.29 11.89
CA GLN A 134 -3.09 11.50 13.07
C GLN A 134 -2.88 9.99 12.91
N GLY A 135 -2.34 9.56 11.77
CA GLY A 135 -2.10 8.15 11.44
C GLY A 135 -3.40 7.32 11.40
N LEU A 136 -4.52 7.96 11.05
CA LEU A 136 -5.82 7.30 10.97
C LEU A 136 -5.93 6.48 9.69
N LYS A 137 -6.59 5.32 9.78
CA LYS A 137 -7.03 4.53 8.64
C LYS A 137 -8.29 5.16 8.02
N PRO A 138 -8.63 4.82 6.77
CA PRO A 138 -9.82 5.35 6.09
C PRO A 138 -11.12 5.25 6.89
N HIS A 139 -11.43 4.07 7.45
CA HIS A 139 -12.66 3.85 8.23
C HIS A 139 -12.66 4.61 9.56
N GLU A 140 -11.50 4.78 10.19
CA GLU A 140 -11.35 5.56 11.43
C GLU A 140 -11.58 7.06 11.15
N ALA A 141 -11.04 7.58 10.05
CA ALA A 141 -11.27 8.95 9.64
C ALA A 141 -12.73 9.20 9.24
N GLU A 142 -13.38 8.22 8.62
CA GLU A 142 -14.82 8.25 8.33
C GLU A 142 -15.64 8.30 9.62
N SER A 143 -15.34 7.43 10.58
CA SER A 143 -15.96 7.42 11.91
C SER A 143 -15.82 8.77 12.61
N ALA A 144 -14.61 9.34 12.61
CA ALA A 144 -14.35 10.65 13.20
C ALA A 144 -15.15 11.75 12.49
N ALA A 145 -15.22 11.74 11.16
CA ALA A 145 -16.03 12.68 10.39
C ALA A 145 -17.52 12.57 10.76
N MET A 146 -18.05 11.34 10.82
CA MET A 146 -19.44 11.06 11.20
C MET A 146 -19.77 11.61 12.58
N PHE A 147 -18.92 11.34 13.58
CA PHE A 147 -19.13 11.85 14.93
C PHE A 147 -19.09 13.39 14.98
N LEU A 148 -18.09 14.01 14.35
CA LEU A 148 -17.96 15.46 14.33
C LEU A 148 -19.17 16.15 13.70
N MET A 149 -19.65 15.63 12.56
CA MET A 149 -20.80 16.20 11.87
C MET A 149 -22.09 15.98 12.67
N LYS A 150 -22.31 14.78 13.22
CA LYS A 150 -23.48 14.51 14.07
C LYS A 150 -23.53 15.46 15.27
N GLU A 151 -22.43 15.59 16.00
CA GLU A 151 -22.35 16.45 17.19
C GLU A 151 -22.58 17.93 16.80
N TYR A 152 -22.05 18.37 15.66
CA TYR A 152 -22.31 19.70 15.11
C TYR A 152 -23.79 19.91 14.75
N GLU A 153 -24.41 18.97 14.05
CA GLU A 153 -25.81 19.05 13.61
C GLU A 153 -26.79 19.02 14.79
N GLU A 154 -26.56 18.13 15.77
CA GLU A 154 -27.45 17.96 16.92
C GLU A 154 -27.37 19.11 17.91
N LYS A 155 -26.17 19.68 18.11
CA LYS A 155 -25.95 20.65 19.20
C LYS A 155 -25.69 22.07 18.73
N TYR A 156 -25.10 22.28 17.57
CA TYR A 156 -24.52 23.58 17.20
C TYR A 156 -25.10 24.21 15.93
N LYS A 157 -25.67 23.44 15.00
CA LYS A 157 -26.15 23.96 13.71
C LYS A 157 -27.27 25.01 13.83
N ASN A 158 -28.07 24.93 14.89
CA ASN A 158 -29.23 25.80 15.11
C ASN A 158 -29.02 26.82 16.24
N GLN A 159 -27.79 26.99 16.71
CA GLN A 159 -27.42 28.03 17.68
C GLN A 159 -26.96 29.30 16.94
#